data_AF-A0A6S6U3J7-F1
#
_entry.id   AF-A0A6S6U3J7-F1
#
_cell.length_a   1.000
_cell.length_b   1.000
_cell.length_c   1.000
_cell.angle_alpha   90.00
_cell.angle_beta   90.00
_cell.angle_gamma   90.00
#
_symmetry.space_group_name_H-M   'P 1'
#
loop_
_entity.id
_entity.type
_entity.pdbx_description
1 polymer ?
#
loop_
_entity_poly.entity_id
_entity_poly.type
_entity_poly.pdbx_seq_one_letter_code
_entity_poly.pdbx_strand_id
1 'polypeptide(L)'
;MTQQQIQKLLNVPERTLRDWKKGNREKLYQLLETLDYDQAEQLLNMTNNNDLKKLLENEKYFTSLRDFEKSLYQLLVSGRDSSVWSKLAKDNTLSKEARARSAYLYSFLTDRLVELSFKTKVNVGFYHGNKTETGNGLARLYGLTNGIDMARFNQFKMTGRF
;
A
#
# COMPACT_ATOMS: atom_id res chain seq x y z
N MET A 1 17.51 12.19 -12.94
CA MET A 1 17.68 10.80 -13.43
C MET A 1 18.61 10.73 -14.63
N THR A 2 19.38 9.64 -14.76
CA THR A 2 20.20 9.35 -15.95
C THR A 2 19.37 8.73 -17.08
N GLN A 3 19.88 8.74 -18.31
CA GLN A 3 19.20 8.13 -19.46
C GLN A 3 18.93 6.62 -19.27
N GLN A 4 19.85 5.88 -18.64
CA GLN A 4 19.66 4.47 -18.30
C GLN A 4 18.55 4.26 -17.26
N GLN A 5 18.49 5.15 -16.26
CA GLN A 5 17.42 5.16 -15.26
C GLN A 5 16.05 5.43 -15.90
N ILE A 6 15.96 6.40 -16.81
CA ILE A 6 14.71 6.70 -17.55
C ILE A 6 14.28 5.51 -18.41
N GLN A 7 15.23 4.88 -19.11
CA GLN A 7 14.97 3.67 -19.90
C GLN A 7 14.41 2.55 -19.02
N LYS A 8 15.04 2.26 -17.89
CA LYS A 8 14.61 1.21 -16.96
C LYS A 8 13.24 1.52 -16.38
N LEU A 9 13.00 2.78 -16.00
CA LEU A 9 11.77 3.22 -15.36
C LEU A 9 10.55 3.18 -16.30
N LEU A 10 10.73 3.63 -17.55
CA LEU A 10 9.64 3.75 -18.52
C LEU A 10 9.56 2.59 -19.52
N ASN A 11 10.53 1.67 -19.49
CA ASN A 11 10.67 0.58 -20.45
C ASN A 11 10.68 1.08 -21.92
N VAL A 12 11.45 2.14 -22.20
CA VAL A 12 11.51 2.80 -23.52
C VAL A 12 12.89 2.56 -24.15
N PRO A 13 12.98 2.24 -25.46
CA PRO A 13 14.26 2.06 -26.14
C PRO A 13 15.16 3.30 -26.09
N GLU A 14 16.47 3.08 -26.02
CA GLU A 14 17.45 4.17 -25.94
C GLU A 14 17.37 5.13 -27.15
N ARG A 15 17.10 4.60 -28.35
CA ARG A 15 16.90 5.39 -29.57
C ARG A 15 15.75 6.40 -29.42
N THR A 16 14.62 5.96 -28.88
CA THR A 16 13.45 6.80 -28.63
C THR A 16 13.77 7.91 -27.62
N LEU A 17 14.57 7.63 -26.60
CA LEU A 17 15.02 8.66 -25.64
C LEU A 17 15.95 9.68 -26.27
N ARG A 18 16.83 9.26 -27.19
CA ARG A 18 17.68 10.19 -27.97
C ARG A 18 16.85 11.10 -28.86
N ASP A 19 15.79 10.55 -29.47
CA ASP A 19 14.84 11.33 -30.28
C ASP A 19 14.06 12.33 -29.41
N TRP A 20 13.72 11.97 -28.16
CA TRP A 20 13.08 12.91 -27.24
C TRP A 20 14.03 14.01 -26.79
N LYS A 21 15.31 13.70 -26.59
CA LYS A 21 16.34 14.67 -26.20
C LYS A 21 16.60 15.74 -27.25
N LYS A 22 16.42 15.44 -28.54
CA LYS A 22 16.72 16.35 -29.67
C LYS A 22 15.51 16.75 -30.51
N GLY A 23 14.32 16.32 -30.11
CA GLY A 23 13.09 16.48 -30.90
C GLY A 23 11.99 17.21 -30.12
N ASN A 24 10.76 17.04 -30.58
CA ASN A 24 9.59 17.77 -30.09
C ASN A 24 9.22 17.49 -28.61
N ARG A 25 9.91 16.55 -27.96
CA ARG A 25 9.72 16.16 -26.55
C ARG A 25 10.91 16.56 -25.66
N GLU A 26 11.76 17.47 -26.11
CA GLU A 26 12.94 17.92 -25.36
C GLU A 26 12.57 18.43 -23.96
N LYS A 27 11.50 19.22 -23.84
CA LYS A 27 11.01 19.72 -22.53
C LYS A 27 10.59 18.59 -21.59
N LEU A 28 9.96 17.53 -22.12
CA LEU A 28 9.61 16.35 -21.33
C LEU A 28 10.87 15.60 -20.88
N TYR A 29 11.85 15.47 -21.77
CA TYR A 29 13.12 14.83 -21.45
C TYR A 29 13.89 15.59 -20.35
N GLN A 30 13.94 16.92 -20.43
CA GLN A 30 14.53 17.78 -19.39
C GLN A 30 13.82 17.60 -18.04
N LEU A 31 12.48 17.53 -18.03
CA LEU A 31 11.74 17.24 -16.80
C LEU A 31 12.11 15.89 -16.22
N LEU A 32 12.20 14.84 -17.05
CA LEU A 32 12.63 13.51 -16.60
C LEU A 32 14.05 13.52 -16.02
N GLU A 33 14.98 14.30 -16.58
CA GLU A 33 16.33 14.46 -16.03
C GLU A 33 16.33 15.12 -14.64
N THR A 34 15.37 16.01 -14.35
CA THR A 34 15.24 16.66 -13.02
C THR A 34 14.61 15.78 -11.94
N LEU A 35 13.91 14.71 -12.31
CA LEU A 35 13.29 13.81 -11.34
C LEU A 35 14.34 12.97 -10.60
N ASP A 36 14.07 12.68 -9.32
CA ASP A 36 14.81 11.71 -8.54
C ASP A 36 14.37 10.29 -8.91
N TYR A 37 15.34 9.40 -9.15
CA TYR A 37 15.06 8.04 -9.61
C TYR A 37 14.32 7.23 -8.55
N ASP A 38 14.79 7.28 -7.31
CA ASP A 38 14.28 6.44 -6.23
C ASP A 38 12.85 6.87 -5.89
N GLN A 39 12.57 8.18 -5.87
CA GLN A 39 11.22 8.70 -5.71
C GLN A 39 10.31 8.32 -6.87
N ALA A 40 10.77 8.43 -8.12
CA ALA A 40 9.97 8.06 -9.28
C ALA A 40 9.66 6.55 -9.33
N GLU A 41 10.65 5.71 -9.01
CA GLU A 41 10.47 4.24 -8.94
C GLU A 41 9.50 3.86 -7.81
N GLN A 42 9.61 4.51 -6.66
CA GLN A 42 8.65 4.34 -5.56
C GLN A 42 7.24 4.73 -5.99
N LEU A 43 7.03 5.88 -6.63
CA LEU A 43 5.71 6.32 -7.10
C LEU A 43 5.11 5.37 -8.14
N LEU A 44 5.92 4.86 -9.06
CA LEU A 44 5.44 3.90 -10.05
C LEU A 44 5.07 2.55 -9.42
N ASN A 45 5.88 2.08 -8.48
CA ASN A 45 5.54 0.89 -7.68
C ASN A 45 4.27 1.11 -6.85
N MET A 46 4.02 2.34 -6.38
CA MET A 46 2.79 2.71 -5.67
C MET A 46 1.52 2.57 -6.52
N THR A 47 1.61 2.72 -7.84
CA THR A 47 0.49 2.54 -8.77
C THR A 47 0.04 1.08 -8.90
N ASN A 48 0.92 0.12 -8.62
CA ASN A 48 0.57 -1.29 -8.64
C ASN A 48 -0.10 -1.67 -7.32
N ASN A 49 -1.38 -2.05 -7.36
CA ASN A 49 -2.16 -2.43 -6.18
C ASN A 49 -1.95 -3.90 -5.77
N ASN A 50 -1.10 -4.66 -6.46
CA ASN A 50 -0.89 -6.08 -6.17
C ASN A 50 -0.28 -6.31 -4.79
N ASP A 51 0.58 -5.41 -4.32
CA ASP A 51 1.13 -5.47 -2.97
C ASP A 51 0.05 -5.22 -1.89
N LEU A 52 -0.89 -4.30 -2.14
CA LEU A 52 -2.06 -4.10 -1.28
C LEU A 52 -2.92 -5.35 -1.25
N LYS A 53 -3.16 -5.98 -2.40
CA LYS A 53 -3.93 -7.23 -2.46
C LYS A 53 -3.23 -8.34 -1.65
N LYS A 54 -1.92 -8.50 -1.79
CA LYS A 54 -1.12 -9.44 -0.99
C LYS A 54 -1.21 -9.15 0.51
N LEU A 55 -1.15 -7.88 0.90
CA LEU A 55 -1.28 -7.45 2.28
C LEU A 55 -2.66 -7.78 2.86
N LEU A 56 -3.74 -7.56 2.09
CA LEU A 56 -5.10 -7.77 2.56
C LEU A 56 -5.47 -9.26 2.60
N GLU A 57 -4.99 -10.04 1.64
CA GLU A 57 -5.10 -11.50 1.58
C GLU A 57 -3.97 -12.17 2.39
N ASN A 58 -3.65 -11.62 3.57
CA ASN A 58 -2.43 -11.99 4.29
C ASN A 58 -2.33 -13.47 4.69
N GLU A 59 -3.46 -14.18 4.78
CA GLU A 59 -3.53 -15.63 4.99
C GLU A 59 -2.74 -16.42 3.95
N LYS A 60 -2.71 -15.92 2.71
CA LYS A 60 -2.04 -16.60 1.58
C LYS A 60 -0.56 -16.27 1.48
N TYR A 61 -0.14 -15.13 2.03
CA TYR A 61 1.17 -14.54 1.72
C TYR A 61 2.08 -14.33 2.93
N PHE A 62 1.56 -14.38 4.15
CA PHE A 62 2.35 -14.16 5.36
C PHE A 62 2.21 -15.32 6.34
N THR A 63 3.32 -15.86 6.80
CA THR A 63 3.37 -16.88 7.86
C THR A 63 3.85 -16.32 9.19
N SER A 64 4.44 -15.12 9.17
CA SER A 64 4.99 -14.40 10.33
C SER A 64 4.30 -13.05 10.51
N LEU A 65 3.93 -12.73 11.75
CA LEU A 65 3.40 -11.42 12.13
C LEU A 65 4.40 -10.31 11.81
N ARG A 66 5.70 -10.55 12.04
CA ARG A 66 6.74 -9.53 11.86
C ARG A 66 6.92 -9.14 10.39
N ASP A 67 6.81 -10.10 9.49
CA ASP A 67 6.91 -9.83 8.05
C ASP A 67 5.68 -9.07 7.56
N PHE A 68 4.49 -9.43 8.07
CA PHE A 68 3.26 -8.69 7.82
C PHE A 68 3.35 -7.25 8.32
N GLU A 69 3.76 -7.03 9.57
CA GLU A 69 3.93 -5.69 10.16
C GLU A 69 4.93 -4.87 9.34
N LYS A 70 6.04 -5.47 8.90
CA LYS A 70 7.05 -4.77 8.09
C LYS A 70 6.46 -4.29 6.76
N SER A 71 5.78 -5.17 6.04
CA SER A 71 5.11 -4.80 4.78
C SER A 71 4.01 -3.75 5.01
N LEU A 72 3.20 -3.93 6.05
CA LEU A 72 2.13 -3.00 6.40
C LEU A 72 2.67 -1.60 6.70
N TYR A 73 3.64 -1.48 7.61
CA TYR A 73 4.10 -0.17 8.07
C TYR A 73 4.87 0.55 6.97
N GLN A 74 5.64 -0.17 6.16
CA GLN A 74 6.26 0.39 4.97
C GLN A 74 5.19 0.96 4.02
N LEU A 75 4.06 0.28 3.84
CA LEU A 75 2.95 0.78 3.02
C LEU A 75 2.25 1.99 3.64
N LEU A 76 2.00 1.99 4.94
CA LEU A 76 1.35 3.12 5.62
C LEU A 76 2.21 4.38 5.60
N VAL A 77 3.54 4.25 5.62
CA VAL A 77 4.48 5.37 5.56
C VAL A 77 4.80 5.79 4.12
N SER A 78 4.51 4.94 3.12
CA SER A 78 4.85 5.19 1.71
C SER A 78 4.20 6.45 1.10
N GLY A 79 3.17 7.03 1.74
CA GLY A 79 2.48 8.21 1.21
C GLY A 79 1.44 7.90 0.13
N ARG A 80 1.07 6.63 -0.06
CA ARG A 80 -0.08 6.24 -0.91
C ARG A 80 -1.35 6.95 -0.46
N ASP A 81 -2.15 7.37 -1.43
CA ASP A 81 -3.45 7.98 -1.16
C ASP A 81 -4.37 7.01 -0.40
N SER A 82 -4.88 7.49 0.74
CA SER A 82 -5.85 6.80 1.57
C SER A 82 -7.10 6.34 0.79
N SER A 83 -7.48 7.05 -0.29
CA SER A 83 -8.64 6.73 -1.11
C SER A 83 -8.57 5.33 -1.73
N VAL A 84 -7.37 4.78 -1.94
CA VAL A 84 -7.17 3.42 -2.46
C VAL A 84 -7.79 2.37 -1.55
N TRP A 85 -7.66 2.51 -0.22
CA TRP A 85 -8.24 1.58 0.75
C TRP A 85 -9.77 1.56 0.68
N SER A 86 -10.39 2.73 0.48
CA SER A 86 -11.85 2.83 0.31
C SER A 86 -12.34 2.14 -0.96
N LYS A 87 -11.55 2.18 -2.04
CA LYS A 87 -11.84 1.49 -3.31
C LYS A 87 -11.74 -0.02 -3.12
N LEU A 88 -10.68 -0.49 -2.44
CA LEU A 88 -10.47 -1.92 -2.16
C LEU A 88 -11.55 -2.49 -1.23
N ALA A 89 -12.05 -1.72 -0.25
CA ALA A 89 -13.17 -2.16 0.60
C ALA A 89 -14.45 -2.46 -0.19
N LYS A 90 -14.63 -1.80 -1.34
CA LYS A 90 -15.77 -1.96 -2.26
C LYS A 90 -15.49 -2.93 -3.41
N ASP A 91 -14.26 -3.45 -3.54
CA ASP A 91 -13.86 -4.34 -4.62
C ASP A 91 -14.38 -5.77 -4.36
N ASN A 92 -15.35 -6.20 -5.18
CA ASN A 92 -15.95 -7.54 -5.07
C ASN A 92 -15.03 -8.69 -5.53
N THR A 93 -13.87 -8.38 -6.11
CA THR A 93 -12.86 -9.41 -6.46
C THR A 93 -12.04 -9.86 -5.26
N LEU A 94 -12.10 -9.13 -4.15
CA LEU A 94 -11.42 -9.46 -2.89
C LEU A 94 -12.31 -10.29 -1.97
N SER A 95 -11.67 -11.09 -1.11
CA SER A 95 -12.35 -11.80 -0.03
C SER A 95 -13.04 -10.84 0.94
N LYS A 96 -14.02 -11.33 1.71
CA LYS A 96 -14.71 -10.49 2.71
C LYS A 96 -13.73 -10.01 3.78
N GLU A 97 -12.78 -10.86 4.15
CA GLU A 97 -11.66 -10.63 5.04
C GLU A 97 -10.78 -9.48 4.54
N ALA A 98 -10.34 -9.55 3.29
CA ALA A 98 -9.53 -8.49 2.67
C ALA A 98 -10.28 -7.15 2.59
N ARG A 99 -11.58 -7.18 2.33
CA ARG A 99 -12.42 -5.99 2.29
C ARG A 99 -12.65 -5.38 3.67
N ALA A 100 -12.81 -6.19 4.71
CA ALA A 100 -12.88 -5.73 6.09
C ALA A 100 -11.55 -5.11 6.54
N ARG A 101 -10.42 -5.76 6.23
CA ARG A 101 -9.07 -5.24 6.50
C ARG A 101 -8.82 -3.89 5.81
N SER A 102 -9.27 -3.71 4.58
CA SER A 102 -9.11 -2.44 3.86
C SER A 102 -10.02 -1.32 4.38
N ALA A 103 -11.27 -1.63 4.75
CA ALA A 103 -12.16 -0.66 5.40
C ALA A 103 -11.60 -0.18 6.75
N TYR A 104 -11.02 -1.10 7.52
CA TYR A 104 -10.30 -0.78 8.75
C TYR A 104 -9.11 0.15 8.48
N LEU A 105 -8.24 -0.17 7.51
CA LEU A 105 -7.10 0.68 7.16
C LEU A 105 -7.49 2.08 6.69
N TYR A 106 -8.55 2.20 5.90
CA TYR A 106 -9.08 3.50 5.52
C TYR A 106 -9.51 4.32 6.73
N SER A 107 -10.26 3.70 7.64
CA SER A 107 -10.77 4.36 8.83
C SER A 107 -9.66 4.75 9.79
N PHE A 108 -8.65 3.89 9.92
CA PHE A 108 -7.46 4.15 10.71
C PHE A 108 -6.66 5.35 10.20
N LEU A 109 -6.59 5.56 8.88
CA LEU A 109 -5.82 6.64 8.27
C LEU A 109 -6.58 7.97 8.18
N THR A 110 -7.91 7.94 8.15
CA THR A 110 -8.73 9.11 7.81
C THR A 110 -9.73 9.51 8.89
N ASP A 111 -9.88 8.70 9.93
CA ASP A 111 -10.94 8.80 10.94
C ASP A 111 -12.36 8.78 10.36
N ARG A 112 -12.54 8.27 9.12
CA ARG A 112 -13.84 8.14 8.43
C ARG A 112 -14.23 6.69 8.26
N LEU A 113 -15.48 6.37 8.57
CA LEU A 113 -16.02 5.02 8.41
C LEU A 113 -16.35 4.70 6.95
N VAL A 114 -16.24 3.42 6.59
CA VAL A 114 -16.61 2.89 5.28
C VAL A 114 -17.69 1.85 5.45
N GLU A 115 -18.80 2.04 4.76
CA GLU A 115 -19.85 1.03 4.72
C GLU A 115 -19.42 -0.16 3.85
N LEU A 116 -19.47 -1.36 4.44
CA LEU A 116 -19.21 -2.62 3.75
C LEU A 116 -20.49 -3.12 3.10
N SER A 117 -20.39 -3.70 1.90
CA SER A 117 -21.56 -4.24 1.20
C SER A 117 -22.10 -5.55 1.81
N PHE A 118 -21.44 -6.09 2.83
CA PHE A 118 -21.81 -7.32 3.51
C PHE A 118 -22.06 -7.06 4.99
N LYS A 119 -23.13 -7.67 5.52
CA LYS A 119 -23.55 -7.51 6.93
C LYS A 119 -22.91 -8.55 7.86
N THR A 120 -22.43 -9.67 7.31
CA THR A 120 -21.84 -10.75 8.11
C THR A 120 -20.49 -10.32 8.68
N LYS A 121 -20.33 -10.42 10.00
CA LYS A 121 -19.03 -10.20 10.64
C LYS A 121 -18.04 -11.25 10.18
N VAL A 122 -16.83 -10.81 9.84
CA VAL A 122 -15.80 -11.72 9.33
C VAL A 122 -15.09 -12.46 10.46
N ASN A 123 -15.03 -11.91 11.67
CA ASN A 123 -14.44 -12.52 12.87
C ASN A 123 -13.05 -13.11 12.63
N VAL A 124 -12.21 -12.38 11.90
CA VAL A 124 -10.81 -12.76 11.60
C VAL A 124 -9.83 -11.76 12.19
N GLY A 125 -8.59 -12.19 12.39
CA GLY A 125 -7.51 -11.25 12.69
C GLY A 125 -7.25 -10.30 11.51
N PHE A 126 -6.98 -9.03 11.84
CA PHE A 126 -6.31 -8.11 10.94
C PHE A 126 -5.02 -8.73 10.42
N TYR A 127 -4.21 -9.35 11.30
CA TYR A 127 -3.27 -10.42 10.90
C TYR A 127 -3.87 -11.78 11.24
N HIS A 128 -4.02 -12.65 10.24
CA HIS A 128 -4.70 -13.94 10.41
C HIS A 128 -4.13 -14.86 11.49
N GLY A 129 -2.80 -14.87 11.65
CA GLY A 129 -2.11 -15.74 12.59
C GLY A 129 -2.11 -15.20 14.03
N ASN A 130 -2.66 -14.01 14.28
CA ASN A 130 -2.67 -13.44 15.62
C ASN A 130 -3.79 -14.05 16.46
N LYS A 131 -3.41 -14.62 17.61
CA LYS A 131 -4.34 -15.27 18.56
C LYS A 131 -4.75 -14.37 19.71
N THR A 132 -4.13 -13.20 19.87
CA THR A 132 -4.46 -12.25 20.93
C THR A 132 -5.44 -11.20 20.43
N GLU A 133 -6.55 -11.02 21.14
CA GLU A 133 -7.50 -9.93 20.89
C GLU A 133 -6.93 -8.60 21.37
N THR A 134 -6.10 -7.97 20.55
CA THR A 134 -5.59 -6.61 20.78
C THR A 134 -6.32 -5.59 19.89
N GLY A 135 -7.61 -5.82 19.62
CA GLY A 135 -8.42 -4.98 18.74
C GLY A 135 -8.61 -3.58 19.29
N ASN A 136 -8.08 -2.57 18.60
CA ASN A 136 -8.54 -1.20 18.79
C ASN A 136 -10.05 -1.12 18.44
N GLY A 137 -10.80 -0.21 19.07
CA GLY A 137 -12.27 -0.15 18.90
C GLY A 137 -12.72 -0.10 17.43
N LEU A 138 -11.91 0.51 16.56
CA LEU A 138 -12.12 0.58 15.12
C LEU A 138 -12.04 -0.77 14.40
N ALA A 139 -11.10 -1.65 14.77
CA ALA A 139 -10.99 -2.99 14.19
C ALA A 139 -12.25 -3.82 14.46
N ARG A 140 -12.82 -3.70 15.67
CA ARG A 140 -14.04 -4.41 16.06
C ARG A 140 -15.27 -3.98 15.26
N LEU A 141 -15.35 -2.71 14.82
CA LEU A 141 -16.44 -2.23 13.96
C LEU A 141 -16.51 -2.99 12.64
N TYR A 142 -15.37 -3.44 12.12
CA TYR A 142 -15.26 -4.21 10.89
C TYR A 142 -15.22 -5.72 11.11
N GLY A 143 -15.45 -6.18 12.35
CA GLY A 143 -15.41 -7.59 12.70
C GLY A 143 -14.00 -8.19 12.72
N LEU A 144 -12.97 -7.36 12.97
CA LEU A 144 -11.59 -7.81 13.14
C LEU A 144 -11.26 -8.01 14.63
N THR A 145 -10.54 -9.09 14.94
CA THR A 145 -10.21 -9.48 16.34
C THR A 145 -9.02 -8.70 16.91
N ASN A 146 -8.15 -8.18 16.06
CA ASN A 146 -7.01 -7.34 16.43
C ASN A 146 -6.84 -6.15 15.46
N GLY A 147 -5.95 -5.21 15.82
CA GLY A 147 -5.65 -4.03 15.01
C GLY A 147 -4.15 -3.73 14.95
N ILE A 148 -3.82 -2.55 14.45
CA ILE A 148 -2.46 -2.02 14.40
C ILE A 148 -1.95 -1.78 15.82
N ASP A 149 -0.79 -2.36 16.13
CA ASP A 149 0.00 -1.99 17.31
C ASP A 149 0.57 -0.58 17.12
N MET A 150 -0.01 0.39 17.84
CA MET A 150 0.37 1.80 17.74
C MET A 150 1.78 2.06 18.25
N ALA A 151 2.25 1.33 19.25
CA ALA A 151 3.60 1.52 19.79
C ALA A 151 4.64 1.13 18.74
N ARG A 152 4.47 -0.05 18.13
CA ARG A 152 5.35 -0.53 17.05
C ARG A 152 5.26 0.33 15.80
N PHE A 153 4.04 0.73 15.40
CA PHE A 153 3.86 1.58 14.24
C PHE A 153 4.57 2.94 14.41
N ASN A 154 4.44 3.56 15.59
CA ASN A 154 5.12 4.82 15.89
C ASN A 154 6.65 4.65 15.92
N GLN A 155 7.16 3.57 16.50
CA GLN A 155 8.60 3.25 16.48
C GLN A 155 9.11 3.11 15.05
N PHE A 156 8.40 2.37 14.20
CA PHE A 156 8.77 2.20 12.79
C PHE A 156 8.72 3.53 12.04
N LYS A 157 7.70 4.36 12.25
CA LYS A 157 7.57 5.68 11.63
C LYS A 157 8.74 6.60 11.99
N MET A 158 9.26 6.53 13.21
CA MET A 158 10.36 7.38 13.67
C MET A 158 11.74 6.87 13.23
N THR A 159 11.94 5.55 13.20
CA THR A 159 13.29 4.95 13.06
C THR A 159 13.49 4.19 11.75
N GLY A 160 12.42 3.90 11.01
CA GLY A 160 12.41 2.98 9.87
C GLY A 160 12.71 1.53 10.24
N ARG A 161 12.73 1.17 11.54
CA ARG A 161 13.14 -0.14 12.06
C ARG A 161 12.18 -0.61 13.16
N PHE A 162 12.21 -1.93 13.39
CA PHE A 162 11.52 -2.61 14.50
C PHE A 162 12.47 -2.84 15.67
#